data_AF-A0A7D9DCM3-F1
#
_entry.id   AF-A0A7D9DCM3-F1
#
_cell.length_a   1.000
_cell.length_b   1.000
_cell.length_c   1.000
_cell.angle_alpha   90.00
_cell.angle_beta   90.00
_cell.angle_gamma   90.00
#
_symmetry.space_group_name_H-M   'P 1'
#
loop_
_entity.id
_entity.type
_entity.pdbx_description
1 polymer ?
#
loop_
_entity_poly.entity_id
_entity_poly.type
_entity_poly.pdbx_seq_one_letter_code
_entity_poly.pdbx_strand_id
1 'polypeptide(L)'
;MASDLLKELPSFNEQNFSKFKADSTMKCSHHRPIVYLPTKDTSDEAVIVTDKANILLRCLHQQWENKQQRKRDSTRASSPPSDYKSPKIPRRMDPGE
;
A
#
# COMPACT_ATOMS: atom_id res chain seq x y z
N MET A 1 13.74 36.68 25.31
CA MET A 1 12.55 35.87 24.96
C MET A 1 12.76 35.07 23.68
N ALA A 2 12.99 35.69 22.50
CA ALA A 2 13.17 34.93 21.25
C ALA A 2 14.53 34.20 21.13
N SER A 3 15.59 34.74 21.75
CA SER A 3 16.95 34.18 21.69
C SER A 3 17.10 32.83 22.38
N ASP A 4 16.33 32.58 23.44
CA ASP A 4 16.43 31.35 24.22
C ASP A 4 15.75 30.16 23.51
N LEU A 5 14.79 30.45 22.63
CA LEU A 5 14.10 29.46 21.81
C LEU A 5 14.98 28.92 20.66
N LEU A 6 16.08 29.59 20.32
CA LEU A 6 16.94 29.25 19.17
C LEU A 6 18.27 28.59 19.57
N LYS A 7 18.51 28.35 20.87
CA LYS A 7 19.80 27.85 21.37
C LYS A 7 20.01 26.35 21.17
N GLU A 8 18.94 25.58 21.09
CA GLU A 8 18.99 24.11 21.08
C GLU A 8 18.35 23.53 19.81
N LEU A 9 18.83 23.97 18.65
CA LEU A 9 18.42 23.36 17.39
C LEU A 9 19.02 21.95 17.25
N PRO A 10 18.27 20.98 16.71
CA PRO A 10 18.78 19.62 16.54
C PRO A 10 20.07 19.59 15.72
N SER A 11 21.08 18.91 16.24
CA SER A 11 22.34 18.62 15.56
C SER A 11 22.52 17.11 15.48
N PHE A 12 22.43 16.54 14.28
CA PHE A 12 22.73 15.13 14.07
C PHE A 12 24.23 14.84 14.21
N ASN A 13 25.07 15.80 13.82
CA ASN A 13 26.52 15.76 13.97
C ASN A 13 27.07 17.19 13.97
N GLU A 14 27.71 17.57 15.08
CA GLU A 14 28.30 18.91 15.29
C GLU A 14 29.36 19.26 14.24
N GLN A 15 29.99 18.25 13.62
CA GLN A 15 31.03 18.44 12.62
C GLN A 15 30.51 18.75 11.21
N ASN A 16 29.21 18.56 10.93
CA ASN A 16 28.67 18.70 9.57
C ASN A 16 28.90 20.09 8.95
N PHE A 17 28.90 21.14 9.77
CA PHE A 17 29.06 22.52 9.32
C PHE A 17 30.24 23.25 9.96
N SER A 18 31.00 22.62 10.86
CA SER A 18 32.10 23.26 11.60
C SER A 18 33.21 23.80 10.68
N LYS A 19 33.38 23.20 9.49
CA LYS A 19 34.38 23.57 8.48
C LYS A 19 33.79 24.27 7.26
N PHE A 20 32.48 24.50 7.22
CA PHE A 20 31.83 25.12 6.06
C PHE A 20 32.36 26.56 5.88
N LYS A 21 32.79 26.87 4.65
CA LYS A 21 33.24 28.20 4.24
C LYS A 21 32.29 28.70 3.16
N ALA A 22 31.49 29.72 3.49
CA ALA A 22 30.72 30.44 2.50
C ALA A 22 31.65 31.41 1.78
N ASP A 23 32.44 30.93 0.81
CA ASP A 23 33.24 31.83 -0.02
C ASP A 23 32.29 32.69 -0.86
N SER A 24 32.13 33.96 -0.48
CA SER A 24 31.31 34.94 -1.20
C SER A 24 31.78 35.18 -2.65
N THR A 25 32.97 34.71 -3.02
CA THR A 25 33.57 34.80 -4.36
C THR A 25 33.47 33.50 -5.17
N MET A 26 33.04 32.38 -4.55
CA MET A 26 32.81 31.11 -5.25
C MET A 26 31.55 31.25 -6.10
N LYS A 27 31.73 31.61 -7.38
CA LYS A 27 30.68 31.44 -8.38
C LYS A 27 30.21 29.99 -8.30
N CYS A 28 28.94 29.79 -7.93
CA CYS A 28 28.22 28.50 -7.82
C CYS A 28 28.37 27.57 -9.04
N SER A 29 28.97 28.07 -10.12
CA SER A 29 29.29 27.37 -11.37
C SER A 29 30.32 26.24 -11.28
N HIS A 30 31.13 26.12 -10.21
CA HIS A 30 32.29 25.21 -10.23
C HIS A 30 32.06 23.80 -9.69
N HIS A 31 30.87 23.47 -9.18
CA HIS A 31 30.63 22.11 -8.69
C HIS A 31 29.24 21.63 -9.11
N ARG A 32 29.04 21.48 -10.43
CA ARG A 32 27.92 20.68 -10.91
C ARG A 32 28.06 19.29 -10.29
N PRO A 33 27.08 18.81 -9.49
CA PRO A 33 27.14 17.46 -8.95
C PRO A 33 27.33 16.45 -10.09
N ILE A 34 28.17 15.45 -9.83
CA ILE A 34 28.39 14.37 -10.80
C ILE A 34 27.07 13.65 -11.02
N VAL A 35 26.75 13.38 -12.28
CA VAL A 35 25.54 12.62 -12.65
C VAL A 35 25.81 11.13 -12.42
N TYR A 36 24.89 10.44 -11.77
CA TYR A 36 24.95 8.98 -11.63
C TYR A 36 24.72 8.33 -13.01
N LEU A 37 25.68 7.50 -13.45
CA LEU A 37 25.54 6.63 -14.61
C LEU A 37 25.32 5.19 -14.11
N PRO A 38 24.09 4.65 -14.20
CA PRO A 38 23.83 3.26 -13.86
C PRO A 38 24.65 2.33 -14.77
N THR A 39 25.37 1.37 -14.17
CA THR A 39 26.21 0.37 -14.88
C THR A 39 25.75 -1.06 -14.67
N LYS A 40 24.74 -1.25 -13.81
CA LYS A 40 24.18 -2.56 -13.46
C LYS A 40 22.67 -2.49 -13.61
N ASP A 41 22.10 -3.54 -14.19
CA ASP A 41 20.67 -3.72 -14.25
C ASP A 41 20.20 -4.34 -12.94
N THR A 42 19.60 -3.52 -12.07
CA THR A 42 18.91 -4.01 -10.86
C THR A 42 17.45 -4.23 -11.18
N SER A 43 16.95 -5.45 -10.96
CA SER A 43 15.51 -5.72 -11.01
C SER A 43 14.83 -5.15 -9.78
N ASP A 44 13.73 -4.43 -9.96
CA ASP A 44 12.90 -3.99 -8.84
C ASP A 44 12.22 -5.19 -8.18
N GLU A 45 12.22 -5.23 -6.85
CA GLU A 45 11.54 -6.29 -6.08
C GLU A 45 10.02 -6.23 -6.25
N ALA A 46 9.46 -5.03 -6.44
CA ALA A 46 8.03 -4.80 -6.60
C ALA A 46 7.76 -3.72 -7.65
N VAL A 47 6.63 -3.88 -8.37
CA VAL A 47 6.18 -2.94 -9.40
C VAL A 47 4.93 -2.21 -8.91
N ILE A 48 4.92 -0.88 -9.06
CA ILE A 48 3.74 -0.06 -8.77
C ILE A 48 2.74 -0.23 -9.91
N VAL A 49 1.57 -0.84 -9.61
CA VAL A 49 0.50 -1.06 -10.57
C VAL A 49 -0.70 -0.20 -10.22
N THR A 50 -1.29 0.45 -11.23
CA THR A 50 -2.56 1.17 -11.08
C THR A 50 -3.74 0.22 -11.23
N ASP A 51 -4.72 0.33 -10.33
CA ASP A 51 -6.00 -0.34 -10.49
C ASP A 51 -6.71 0.17 -11.76
N LYS A 52 -7.05 -0.75 -12.67
CA LYS A 52 -7.73 -0.44 -13.94
C LYS A 52 -9.25 -0.32 -13.78
N ALA A 53 -9.79 -0.70 -12.61
CA ALA A 53 -11.22 -0.65 -12.37
C ALA A 53 -11.73 0.80 -12.41
N ASN A 54 -12.86 1.01 -13.06
CA ASN A 54 -13.56 2.28 -12.99
C ASN A 54 -13.97 2.55 -11.53
N ILE A 55 -13.65 3.74 -11.03
CA ILE A 55 -13.87 4.09 -9.62
C ILE A 55 -15.33 3.96 -9.20
N LEU A 56 -16.29 4.28 -10.09
CA LEU A 56 -17.72 4.18 -9.80
C LEU A 56 -18.14 2.72 -9.65
N LEU A 57 -17.71 1.85 -10.56
CA LEU A 57 -18.02 0.42 -10.51
C LEU A 57 -17.45 -0.23 -9.24
N ARG A 58 -16.21 0.11 -8.87
CA ARG A 58 -15.60 -0.36 -7.62
C ARG A 58 -16.44 0.04 -6.40
N CYS A 59 -16.86 1.30 -6.33
CA CYS A 59 -17.70 1.78 -5.24
C CYS A 59 -19.06 1.06 -5.18
N LEU A 60 -19.73 0.89 -6.33
CA LEU A 60 -21.03 0.20 -6.39
C LEU A 60 -20.93 -1.27 -5.97
N HIS A 61 -19.91 -1.99 -6.45
CA HIS A 61 -19.66 -3.37 -6.03
C HIS A 61 -19.40 -3.46 -4.53
N GLN A 62 -18.55 -2.58 -3.97
CA GLN A 62 -18.27 -2.56 -2.54
C GLN A 62 -19.53 -2.28 -1.70
N GLN A 63 -20.38 -1.34 -2.12
CA GLN A 63 -21.66 -1.07 -1.45
C GLN A 63 -22.59 -2.30 -1.50
N TRP A 64 -22.66 -2.97 -2.65
CA TRP A 64 -23.46 -4.17 -2.80
C TRP A 64 -22.95 -5.33 -1.95
N GLU A 65 -21.64 -5.61 -1.97
CA GLU A 65 -21.01 -6.66 -1.17
C GLU A 65 -21.25 -6.43 0.32
N ASN A 66 -21.03 -5.20 0.81
CA ASN A 66 -21.31 -4.83 2.19
C ASN A 66 -22.79 -5.06 2.55
N LYS A 67 -23.72 -4.73 1.65
CA LYS A 67 -25.17 -5.00 1.85
C LYS A 67 -25.48 -6.50 1.90
N GLN A 68 -24.80 -7.31 1.09
CA GLN A 68 -24.98 -8.76 1.08
C GLN A 68 -24.38 -9.43 2.32
N GLN A 69 -23.24 -8.95 2.82
CA GLN A 69 -22.66 -9.47 4.07
C GLN A 69 -23.62 -9.28 5.24
N ARG A 70 -24.27 -8.10 5.33
CA ARG A 70 -25.30 -7.85 6.36
C ARG A 70 -26.50 -8.79 6.28
N LYS A 71 -26.89 -9.22 5.07
CA LYS A 71 -27.98 -10.20 4.90
C LYS A 71 -27.54 -11.61 5.28
N ARG A 72 -26.30 -12.00 4.97
CA ARG A 72 -25.74 -13.30 5.32
C ARG A 72 -25.61 -13.48 6.83
N ASP A 73 -25.17 -12.45 7.56
CA ASP A 73 -25.10 -12.49 9.03
C ASP A 73 -26.49 -12.57 9.68
N SER A 74 -27.49 -11.86 9.14
CA SER A 74 -28.87 -11.97 9.60
C SER A 74 -29.48 -13.36 9.37
N THR A 75 -29.12 -14.02 8.26
CA THR A 75 -29.64 -15.37 7.95
C THR A 75 -28.90 -16.45 8.77
N ARG A 76 -27.64 -16.21 9.12
CA ARG A 76 -26.83 -17.09 10.00
C ARG A 76 -27.21 -16.97 11.47
N ALA A 77 -27.76 -15.82 11.90
CA ALA A 77 -28.33 -15.62 13.23
C ALA A 77 -29.77 -16.17 13.39
N SER A 78 -30.47 -16.46 12.28
CA SER A 78 -31.88 -16.92 12.30
C SER A 78 -32.08 -18.41 11.98
N SER A 79 -31.01 -19.18 11.79
CA SER A 79 -31.11 -20.64 11.62
C SER A 79 -30.85 -21.36 12.96
N PRO A 80 -31.80 -22.11 13.53
CA PRO A 80 -31.45 -23.08 14.57
C PRO A 80 -30.50 -24.13 13.97
N PRO A 81 -29.68 -24.82 14.77
CA PRO A 81 -28.83 -25.90 14.27
C PRO A 81 -29.74 -27.03 13.82
N SER A 82 -30.06 -27.08 12.54
CA SER A 82 -30.83 -28.17 11.97
C SER A 82 -29.87 -29.26 11.52
N ASP A 83 -29.71 -30.29 12.34
CA ASP A 83 -29.04 -31.56 12.03
C ASP A 83 -29.80 -32.38 10.98
N TYR A 84 -30.11 -31.80 9.83
CA TYR A 84 -30.63 -32.55 8.70
C TYR A 84 -29.51 -32.76 7.68
N LYS A 85 -28.87 -33.92 7.83
CA LYS A 85 -28.02 -34.53 6.81
C LYS A 85 -28.75 -34.46 5.46
N SER A 86 -28.17 -33.75 4.49
CA SER A 86 -28.67 -33.78 3.12
C SER A 86 -28.66 -35.23 2.61
N PRO A 87 -29.76 -35.76 2.05
CA PRO A 87 -29.75 -37.09 1.45
C PRO A 87 -28.78 -37.09 0.27
N LYS A 88 -27.79 -37.98 0.28
CA LYS A 88 -26.93 -38.22 -0.88
C LYS A 88 -27.81 -38.70 -2.03
N ILE A 89 -27.98 -37.88 -3.06
CA ILE A 89 -28.60 -38.27 -4.33
C ILE A 89 -27.71 -39.38 -4.92
N PRO A 90 -28.22 -40.62 -5.12
CA PRO A 90 -27.44 -41.63 -5.82
C PRO A 90 -27.29 -41.20 -7.28
N ARG A 91 -26.05 -41.26 -7.79
CA ARG A 91 -25.78 -41.05 -9.22
C ARG A 91 -26.58 -42.11 -9.99
N ARG A 92 -27.41 -41.66 -10.93
CA ARG A 92 -28.03 -42.53 -11.94
C ARG A 92 -26.89 -43.23 -12.68
N MET A 93 -26.82 -44.56 -12.61
CA MET A 93 -26.09 -45.33 -13.62
C MET A 93 -26.96 -45.36 -14.86
N ASP A 94 -26.43 -44.87 -15.99
CA ASP A 94 -27.05 -45.08 -17.30
C ASP A 94 -26.99 -46.56 -17.66
N PRO A 95 -28.08 -47.16 -18.17
CA PRO A 95 -28.07 -48.54 -18.64
C PRO A 95 -27.54 -48.58 -20.07
N GLY A 96 -26.44 -49.31 -20.25
CA GLY A 96 -25.89 -49.61 -21.56
C GLY A 96 -25.18 -50.96 -21.54
N GLU A 97 -25.96 -52.04 -21.62
CA GLU A 97 -25.69 -53.28 -22.37
C GLU A 97 -27.04 -53.88 -22.82
#